data_AF-A0A447UMU3-F1
#
_entry.id   AF-A0A447UMU3-F1
#
_cell.length_a   1.000
_cell.length_b   1.000
_cell.length_c   1.000
_cell.angle_alpha   90.00
_cell.angle_beta   90.00
_cell.angle_gamma   90.00
#
_symmetry.space_group_name_H-M   'P 1'
#
loop_
_entity.id
_entity.type
_entity.pdbx_description
1 polymer ?
#
loop_
_entity_poly.entity_id
_entity_poly.type
_entity_poly.pdbx_seq_one_letter_code
_entity_poly.pdbx_strand_id
1 'polypeptide(L)' 'MAQGTLYIVSAPSGAGKSSLIQALLKTQPLYDTQVSVSHTTRAPRPGEVHGEHYFFVDHHEFKTMIGRDAFLEHAEVFW' A
#
# COMPACT_ATOMS: atom_id res chain seq x y z
N MET A 1 -25.83 4.12 1.19
CA MET A 1 -24.43 3.79 1.55
C MET A 1 -23.65 5.09 1.55
N ALA A 2 -22.91 5.40 2.60
CA ALA A 2 -22.02 6.58 2.58
C ALA A 2 -20.82 6.24 1.69
N GLN A 3 -20.52 7.09 0.72
CA GLN A 3 -19.38 6.93 -0.17
C GLN A 3 -18.13 7.50 0.50
N GLY A 4 -17.11 6.67 0.71
CA GLY A 4 -15.81 7.14 1.20
C GLY A 4 -15.07 7.93 0.13
N THR A 5 -14.21 8.86 0.55
CA THR A 5 -13.33 9.62 -0.35
C THR A 5 -12.00 8.90 -0.51
N LEU A 6 -11.63 8.55 -1.74
CA LEU A 6 -10.31 8.01 -2.07
C LEU A 6 -9.32 9.15 -2.27
N TYR A 7 -8.23 9.15 -1.50
CA TYR A 7 -7.12 10.08 -1.65
C TYR A 7 -5.91 9.37 -2.25
N ILE A 8 -5.35 9.93 -3.33
CA ILE A 8 -4.11 9.44 -3.95
C ILE A 8 -2.98 10.42 -3.60
N VAL A 9 -1.98 9.92 -2.88
CA VAL A 9 -0.76 10.68 -2.55
C VAL A 9 0.39 10.10 -3.36
N SER A 10 0.97 10.91 -4.25
CA SER A 10 2.14 10.52 -5.06
C SER A 10 3.30 11.48 -4.82
N ALA A 11 4.50 10.93 -4.65
CA ALA A 11 5.73 11.70 -4.48
C ALA A 11 6.95 10.83 -4.84
N PRO A 12 8.10 11.42 -5.23
CA PRO A 12 9.33 10.68 -5.45
C PRO A 12 9.78 9.87 -4.22
N SER A 13 10.60 8.84 -4.44
CA SER A 13 11.23 8.09 -3.35
C SER A 13 12.02 9.04 -2.44
N GLY A 14 11.84 8.93 -1.12
CA GLY A 14 12.49 9.79 -0.12
C GLY A 14 11.78 11.13 0.18
N ALA A 15 10.71 11.49 -0.54
CA ALA A 15 9.98 12.75 -0.32
C ALA A 15 9.05 12.76 0.91
N GLY A 16 9.02 11.67 1.71
CA GLY A 16 8.26 11.62 2.97
C GLY A 16 6.79 11.17 2.87
N LYS A 17 6.36 10.58 1.74
CA LYS A 17 4.99 10.05 1.55
C LYS A 17 4.53 9.15 2.70
N SER A 18 5.35 8.18 3.10
CA SER A 18 5.01 7.24 4.18
C SER A 18 4.87 7.96 5.52
N SER A 19 5.74 8.94 5.81
CA SER A 19 5.68 9.72 7.05
C SER A 19 4.38 10.54 7.13
N LEU A 20 3.95 11.14 6.03
CA LEU A 20 2.68 11.88 5.96
C LEU A 20 1.48 10.97 6.23
N ILE A 21 1.44 9.80 5.57
CA ILE A 21 0.36 8.82 5.74
C ILE A 21 0.30 8.32 7.20
N GLN A 22 1.46 8.04 7.81
CA GLN A 22 1.54 7.63 9.21
C GLN A 22 1.09 8.73 10.17
N ALA A 23 1.40 10.00 9.88
CA ALA A 23 0.91 11.12 10.66
C ALA A 23 -0.62 11.26 10.57
N LEU A 24 -1.20 11.08 9.38
CA LEU A 24 -2.65 11.10 9.18
C LEU A 24 -3.34 9.99 9.99
N LEU A 25 -2.84 8.75 9.94
CA LEU A 25 -3.41 7.64 10.71
C LEU A 25 -3.42 7.90 12.23
N LYS A 26 -2.42 8.61 12.75
CA LYS A 26 -2.34 9.00 14.18
C LYS A 26 -3.35 10.06 14.59
N THR A 27 -4.05 10.69 13.65
CA THR A 27 -5.10 11.68 13.97
C THR A 27 -6.44 11.03 14.31
N GLN A 28 -6.57 9.70 14.20
CA GLN A 28 -7.75 9.00 14.70
C GLN A 28 -7.99 9.30 16.20
N PRO A 29 -9.24 9.56 16.62
CA PRO A 29 -10.49 9.34 15.90
C PRO A 29 -11.01 10.55 15.09
N LEU A 30 -10.23 11.64 14.92
CA LEU A 30 -10.71 12.86 14.26
C LEU A 30 -11.15 12.61 12.81
N TYR A 31 -10.47 11.68 12.13
CA TYR A 31 -10.81 11.24 10.78
C TYR A 31 -10.84 9.71 10.72
N ASP A 32 -11.98 9.14 10.36
CA ASP A 32 -12.12 7.71 10.04
C ASP A 32 -11.41 7.44 8.70
N THR A 33 -10.13 7.11 8.80
CA THR A 33 -9.21 6.95 7.66
C THR A 33 -8.52 5.61 7.72
N GLN A 34 -8.38 4.97 6.56
CA GLN A 34 -7.67 3.71 6.41
C GLN A 34 -6.65 3.83 5.28
N VAL A 35 -5.56 3.09 5.41
CA VAL A 35 -4.53 3.01 4.37
C VAL A 35 -4.76 1.76 3.53
N SER A 36 -4.70 1.93 2.21
CA SER A 36 -4.63 0.80 1.29
C SER A 36 -3.22 0.22 1.32
N VAL A 37 -3.07 -0.96 1.90
CA VAL A 37 -1.80 -1.70 1.97
C VAL A 37 -1.57 -2.43 0.65
N SER A 38 -0.51 -2.08 -0.06
CA SER A 38 -0.19 -2.67 -1.37
C SER A 38 0.39 -4.09 -1.26
N HIS A 39 0.33 -4.85 -2.34
CA HIS A 39 1.06 -6.11 -2.47
C HIS A 39 2.43 -5.88 -3.10
N THR A 40 3.42 -6.71 -2.76
CA THR A 40 4.75 -6.67 -3.38
C THR A 40 5.39 -8.05 -3.45
N THR A 41 6.21 -8.28 -4.48
CA THR A 41 7.00 -9.50 -4.65
C THR A 41 8.41 -9.39 -4.07
N ARG A 42 8.79 -8.21 -3.57
CA ARG A 42 10.06 -7.99 -2.86
C ARG A 42 10.03 -8.69 -1.51
N ALA A 43 11.15 -9.26 -1.08
CA ALA A 43 11.27 -9.76 0.28
C ALA A 43 11.14 -8.63 1.34
N PRO A 44 10.52 -8.90 2.51
CA PRO A 44 10.45 -7.93 3.60
C PRO A 44 11.85 -7.55 4.10
N ARG A 45 12.05 -6.27 4.38
CA ARG A 45 13.23 -5.74 5.08
C ARG A 45 13.10 -5.98 6.58
N PRO A 46 14.21 -5.99 7.34
CA PRO A 46 14.15 -6.07 8.80
C PRO A 46 13.21 -5.01 9.39
N GLY A 47 12.22 -5.46 10.17
CA GLY A 47 11.21 -4.61 10.79
C GLY A 47 9.92 -4.41 9.98
N GLU A 48 9.86 -4.82 8.72
CA GLU A 48 8.61 -4.79 7.95
C GLU A 48 7.68 -5.95 8.37
N VAL A 49 6.39 -5.65 8.48
CA VAL A 49 5.35 -6.60 8.89
C VAL A 49 4.35 -6.82 7.76
N HIS A 50 4.07 -8.10 7.46
CA HIS A 50 3.09 -8.50 6.46
C HIS A 50 1.68 -8.03 6.84
N GLY A 51 0.97 -7.41 5.89
CA GLY A 51 -0.38 -6.86 6.09
C GLY A 51 -0.43 -5.47 6.74
N GLU A 52 0.72 -4.96 7.23
CA GLU A 52 0.83 -3.60 7.75
C GLU A 52 1.61 -2.69 6.79
N HIS A 53 2.77 -3.16 6.34
CA HIS A 53 3.64 -2.42 5.43
C HIS A 53 3.33 -2.75 3.97
N TYR A 54 3.28 -4.05 3.67
CA TYR A 54 2.86 -4.64 2.40
C TYR A 54 2.26 -6.02 2.67
N PHE A 55 1.45 -6.51 1.74
CA PHE A 55 1.24 -7.93 1.58
C PHE A 55 2.39 -8.50 0.74
N PHE A 56 3.32 -9.16 1.42
CA PHE A 56 4.45 -9.83 0.78
C PHE A 56 3.98 -11.16 0.21
N VAL A 57 3.97 -11.27 -1.11
CA VAL A 57 3.54 -12.46 -1.87
C VAL A 57 4.64 -12.88 -2.83
N ASP A 58 4.61 -14.11 -3.32
CA ASP A 58 5.56 -14.51 -4.37
C ASP A 58 5.11 -14.03 -5.77
N HIS A 59 6.01 -14.17 -6.76
CA HIS A 59 5.73 -13.75 -8.13
C HIS A 59 4.59 -14.52 -8.79
N HIS A 60 4.39 -15.79 -8.43
CA HIS A 60 3.34 -16.63 -9.01
C HIS A 60 1.96 -16.19 -8.49
N GLU A 61 1.86 -15.96 -7.17
CA GLU A 61 0.67 -15.42 -6.53
C GLU A 61 0.33 -14.03 -7.08
N PHE A 62 1.30 -13.12 -7.16
CA PHE A 62 1.08 -11.78 -7.70
C PHE A 62 0.55 -11.81 -9.14
N LYS A 63 1.13 -12.66 -10.00
CA LYS A 63 0.63 -12.84 -11.39
C LYS A 63 -0.77 -13.44 -11.43
N THR A 64 -1.07 -14.37 -10.52
CA THR A 64 -2.42 -14.94 -10.39
C THR A 64 -3.44 -13.86 -10.00
N MET A 65 -3.06 -12.94 -9.11
CA MET A 65 -3.91 -11.81 -8.71
C MET A 65 -4.15 -10.82 -9.87
N ILE A 66 -3.12 -10.51 -10.66
CA ILE A 66 -3.28 -9.72 -11.90
C ILE A 66 -4.30 -10.40 -12.82
N GLY A 67 -4.18 -11.71 -13.07
CA GLY A 67 -5.10 -12.45 -13.93
C GLY A 67 -6.54 -12.56 -13.42
N ARG A 68 -6.80 -12.12 -12.18
CA ARG A 68 -8.14 -12.06 -11.56
C ARG A 68 -8.67 -10.62 -11.43
N ASP A 69 -8.02 -9.64 -12.05
CA ASP A 69 -8.35 -8.21 -11.93
C ASP A 69 -8.42 -7.74 -10.45
N ALA A 70 -7.54 -8.28 -9.60
CA ALA A 70 -7.57 -8.00 -8.16
C ALA A 70 -6.94 -6.66 -7.75
N PHE A 71 -6.30 -5.94 -8.68
CA PHE A 71 -5.60 -4.69 -8.42
C PHE A 71 -6.23 -3.52 -9.18
N LEU A 72 -6.36 -2.37 -8.49
CA LEU A 72 -6.68 -1.11 -9.15
C LEU A 72 -5.51 -0.61 -10.02
N GLU A 73 -4.28 -0.87 -9.57
CA GLU A 73 -3.04 -0.55 -10.30
C GLU A 73 -1.89 -1.49 -9.90
N HIS A 74 -0.94 -1.71 -10.81
CA HIS A 74 0.32 -2.40 -10.53
C HIS A 74 1.44 -1.91 -11.45
N ALA A 75 2.68 -2.01 -10.99
CA ALA A 75 3.87 -1.67 -11.77
C ALA A 75 5.02 -2.63 -11.47
N GLU A 76 5.81 -2.95 -12.50
CA GLU A 76 7.10 -3.63 -12.33
C GLU A 76 8.18 -2.56 -12.15
N VAL A 77 9.01 -2.70 -11.12
CA VAL A 77 10.04 -1.71 -10.79
C VAL A 77 11.41 -2.36 -10.77
N PHE A 78 12.28 -1.93 -11.67
CA PHE A 78 13.65 -2.41 -11.81
C PHE A 78 14.56 -1.48 -10.98
N TRP A 79 15.02 -1.96 -9.81
CA TRP A 79 16.06 -1.28 -9.01
C TRP A 79 17.33 -2.10 -9.01
#